data_AF-A0A959KSK3-F1
#
_entry.id   AF-A0A959KSK3-F1
#
_cell.length_a   1.000
_cell.length_b   1.000
_cell.length_c   1.000
_cell.angle_alpha   90.00
_cell.angle_beta   90.00
_cell.angle_gamma   90.00
#
_symmetry.space_group_name_H-M   'P 1'
#
loop_
_entity.id
_entity.type
_entity.pdbx_description
1 polymer ?
#
loop_
_entity_poly.entity_id
_entity_poly.type
_entity_poly.pdbx_seq_one_letter_code
_entity_poly.pdbx_strand_id
1 'polypeptide(L)'
;MLEQYRPVSHFNVGREIPKGQYGRLVTQLADKDVVVIGLHGMNKYLDRNFGLTDSALSLIRLLGQRTKVVLVVFGNPYALGHFDEIPWLIEAYDEDEMTQELAAQGLFGAFGFRGRLPVTASSRSRFGQGIDSENLFRLGYGLPEEVGMRSEVLAQIDTIAQHAIDSSATPGCA
;
A
#
# COMPACT_ATOMS: atom_id res chain seq x y z
N MET A 1 0.39 9.57 -1.98
CA MET A 1 -0.82 8.71 -2.03
C MET A 1 -1.45 8.50 -0.66
N LEU A 2 -0.77 7.86 0.31
CA LEU A 2 -1.36 7.61 1.65
C LEU A 2 -1.77 8.88 2.42
N GLU A 3 -1.12 10.03 2.15
CA GLU A 3 -1.45 11.34 2.75
C GLU A 3 -2.88 11.81 2.49
N GLN A 4 -3.53 11.34 1.42
CA GLN A 4 -4.92 11.67 1.09
C GLN A 4 -5.92 11.09 2.11
N TYR A 5 -5.53 10.07 2.89
CA TYR A 5 -6.38 9.42 3.88
C TYR A 5 -5.99 9.79 5.32
N ARG A 6 -4.70 10.06 5.57
CA ARG A 6 -4.18 10.45 6.89
C ARG A 6 -2.79 11.07 6.77
N PRO A 7 -2.39 12.04 7.62
CA PRO A 7 -1.00 12.46 7.73
C PRO A 7 -0.10 11.27 8.07
N VAL A 8 0.85 10.96 7.19
CA VAL A 8 1.79 9.85 7.32
C VAL A 8 3.22 10.33 7.10
N SER A 9 4.17 9.79 7.85
CA SER A 9 5.59 10.06 7.62
C SER A 9 6.13 9.11 6.57
N HIS A 10 6.62 9.65 5.46
CA HIS A 10 7.18 8.86 4.36
C HIS A 10 8.68 8.62 4.53
N PHE A 11 9.09 7.37 4.31
CA PHE A 11 10.50 6.97 4.25
C PHE A 11 10.70 6.16 2.96
N ASN A 12 11.69 6.55 2.16
CA ASN A 12 12.11 5.77 0.99
C ASN A 12 13.55 5.31 1.21
N VAL A 13 13.78 4.02 0.95
CA VAL A 13 15.10 3.39 1.07
C VAL A 13 15.40 2.62 -0.21
N GLY A 14 16.66 2.67 -0.63
CA GLY A 14 17.12 1.80 -1.71
C GLY A 14 17.05 0.33 -1.32
N ARG A 15 17.26 -0.56 -2.31
CA ARG A 15 17.27 -2.02 -2.12
C ARG A 15 18.24 -2.47 -1.03
N GLU A 16 19.39 -1.83 -0.94
CA GLU A 16 20.38 -2.06 0.11
C GLU A 16 20.37 -0.89 1.07
N ILE A 17 20.24 -1.20 2.37
CA ILE A 17 20.11 -0.19 3.42
C ILE A 17 21.48 -0.02 4.09
N PRO A 18 22.16 1.13 3.93
CA PRO A 18 23.44 1.37 4.56
C PRO A 18 23.33 1.28 6.08
N LYS A 19 24.38 0.76 6.75
CA LYS A 19 24.37 0.54 8.22
C LYS A 19 23.98 1.77 9.04
N GLY A 20 24.45 2.96 8.64
CA GLY A 20 24.10 4.21 9.31
C GLY A 20 22.63 4.61 9.19
N GLN A 21 21.98 4.26 8.08
CA GLN A 21 20.56 4.50 7.86
C GLN A 21 19.70 3.43 8.53
N TYR A 22 20.16 2.17 8.54
CA TYR A 22 19.46 1.04 9.15
C TYR A 22 19.11 1.31 10.63
N GLY A 23 20.09 1.68 11.45
CA GLY A 23 19.87 1.93 12.88
C GLY A 23 18.91 3.11 13.15
N ARG A 24 18.92 4.12 12.28
CA ARG A 24 17.99 5.25 12.36
C ARG A 24 16.56 4.83 12.05
N LEU A 25 16.35 4.07 10.97
CA LEU A 25 15.03 3.58 10.59
C LEU A 25 14.42 2.69 11.67
N VAL A 26 15.20 1.76 12.22
CA VAL A 26 14.73 0.90 13.30
C VAL A 26 14.27 1.73 14.49
N THR A 27 15.07 2.70 14.92
CA THR A 27 14.72 3.55 16.07
C THR A 27 13.49 4.42 15.80
N GLN A 28 13.38 5.01 14.60
CA GLN A 28 12.28 5.91 14.25
C GLN A 28 10.95 5.18 14.01
N LEU A 29 11.00 3.97 13.46
CA LEU A 29 9.82 3.20 13.08
C LEU A 29 9.33 2.28 14.19
N ALA A 30 10.21 1.82 15.09
CA ALA A 30 9.82 0.94 16.20
C ALA A 30 8.87 1.61 17.21
N ASP A 31 8.88 2.94 17.31
CA ASP A 31 8.02 3.72 18.22
C ASP A 31 6.68 4.12 17.59
N LYS A 32 6.38 3.65 16.36
CA LYS A 32 5.11 3.93 15.69
C LYS A 32 4.08 2.87 16.05
N ASP A 33 2.79 3.25 16.07
CA ASP A 33 1.69 2.32 16.31
C ASP A 33 1.52 1.30 15.19
N VAL A 34 1.69 1.77 13.94
CA VAL A 34 1.57 0.99 12.71
C VAL A 34 2.61 1.49 11.71
N VAL A 35 3.31 0.56 11.07
CA VAL A 35 4.25 0.82 9.97
C VAL A 35 3.76 0.08 8.74
N VAL A 36 3.45 0.83 7.68
CA VAL A 36 3.12 0.27 6.37
C VAL A 36 4.39 0.22 5.54
N ILE A 37 4.75 -0.96 5.05
CA ILE A 37 5.95 -1.17 4.24
C ILE A 37 5.51 -1.57 2.83
N GLY A 38 5.77 -0.72 1.84
CA GLY A 38 5.66 -1.06 0.43
C GLY A 38 6.98 -1.66 -0.07
N LEU A 39 6.97 -2.91 -0.49
CA LEU A 39 8.14 -3.62 -1.01
C LEU A 39 8.06 -3.67 -2.54
N HIS A 40 8.99 -2.99 -3.20
CA HIS A 40 8.99 -2.76 -4.65
C HIS A 40 10.26 -3.30 -5.32
N GLY A 41 10.27 -3.25 -6.65
CA GLY A 41 11.43 -3.55 -7.45
C GLY A 41 11.86 -4.99 -7.28
N MET A 42 10.92 -5.94 -7.23
CA MET A 42 11.26 -7.36 -7.23
C MET A 42 11.63 -7.82 -8.65
N ASN A 43 12.46 -8.85 -8.75
CA ASN A 43 12.73 -9.54 -10.00
C ASN A 43 12.11 -10.94 -9.99
N LYS A 44 12.04 -11.57 -11.18
CA LYS A 44 11.42 -12.89 -11.37
C LYS A 44 12.34 -14.06 -10.98
N TYR A 45 13.59 -13.78 -10.60
CA TYR A 45 14.66 -14.77 -10.47
C TYR A 45 14.80 -15.23 -9.01
N LEU A 46 14.49 -16.51 -8.76
CA LEU A 46 14.60 -17.13 -7.43
C LEU A 46 16.05 -17.19 -6.93
N ASP A 47 17.01 -17.46 -7.83
CA ASP A 47 18.45 -17.51 -7.54
C ASP A 47 19.01 -16.15 -7.08
N ARG A 48 18.31 -15.07 -7.39
CA ARG A 48 18.63 -13.71 -6.91
C ARG A 48 17.73 -13.26 -5.77
N ASN A 49 17.06 -14.20 -5.10
CA ASN A 49 16.16 -13.94 -3.99
C ASN A 49 15.08 -12.90 -4.33
N PHE A 50 14.62 -12.90 -5.59
CA PHE A 50 13.69 -11.89 -6.12
C PHE A 50 14.19 -10.44 -6.03
N GLY A 51 15.49 -10.23 -5.82
CA GLY A 51 16.09 -8.90 -5.62
C GLY A 51 16.02 -8.39 -4.17
N LEU A 52 15.63 -9.25 -3.22
CA LEU A 52 15.58 -8.94 -1.79
C LEU A 52 16.95 -9.05 -1.15
N THR A 53 17.35 -8.00 -0.45
CA THR A 53 18.61 -7.95 0.29
C THR A 53 18.40 -8.39 1.74
N ASP A 54 19.44 -8.93 2.37
CA ASP A 54 19.42 -9.30 3.78
C ASP A 54 19.10 -8.11 4.69
N SER A 55 19.56 -6.91 4.31
CA SER A 55 19.25 -5.68 5.04
C SER A 55 17.75 -5.35 5.02
N ALA A 56 17.06 -5.55 3.91
CA ALA A 56 15.63 -5.33 3.81
C ALA A 56 14.85 -6.40 4.60
N LEU A 57 15.22 -7.68 4.42
CA LEU A 57 14.58 -8.80 5.13
C LEU A 57 14.73 -8.68 6.65
N SER A 58 15.94 -8.37 7.13
CA SER A 58 16.21 -8.17 8.55
C SER A 58 15.48 -6.96 9.13
N LEU A 59 15.39 -5.86 8.38
CA LEU A 59 14.64 -4.67 8.83
C LEU A 59 13.16 -5.00 9.02
N ILE A 60 12.53 -5.62 8.01
CA ILE A 60 11.10 -5.97 8.06
C ILE A 60 10.82 -6.91 9.24
N ARG A 61 11.65 -7.93 9.43
CA ARG A 61 11.56 -8.87 10.56
C ARG A 61 11.69 -8.18 11.90
N LEU A 62 12.71 -7.32 12.05
CA LEU A 62 12.96 -6.61 13.30
C LEU A 62 11.82 -5.66 13.64
N LEU A 63 11.26 -4.97 12.65
CA LEU A 63 10.08 -4.11 12.83
C LEU A 63 8.85 -4.94 13.18
N GLY A 64 8.61 -6.07 12.52
CA GLY A 64 7.49 -6.97 12.81
C GLY A 64 7.49 -7.53 14.24
N GLN A 65 8.65 -7.56 14.90
CA GLN A 65 8.78 -7.94 16.32
C GLN A 65 8.55 -6.78 17.30
N ARG A 66 8.63 -5.53 16.83
CA ARG A 66 8.61 -4.33 17.69
C ARG A 66 7.35 -3.49 17.54
N THR A 67 6.73 -3.51 16.37
CA THR A 67 5.54 -2.72 16.03
C THR A 67 4.62 -3.51 15.10
N LYS A 68 3.41 -3.01 14.89
CA LYS A 68 2.47 -3.57 13.92
C LYS A 68 2.94 -3.21 12.52
N VAL A 69 3.43 -4.20 11.79
CA VAL A 69 3.81 -4.05 10.38
C VAL A 69 2.68 -4.54 9.49
N VAL A 70 2.29 -3.70 8.53
CA VAL A 70 1.47 -4.09 7.37
C VAL A 70 2.39 -4.10 6.16
N LEU A 71 2.70 -5.28 5.65
CA LEU A 71 3.57 -5.45 4.49
C LEU A 71 2.74 -5.52 3.22
N VAL A 72 3.03 -4.65 2.25
CA VAL A 72 2.45 -4.67 0.91
C VAL A 72 3.54 -5.05 -0.07
N VAL A 73 3.39 -6.20 -0.71
CA VAL A 73 4.34 -6.75 -1.67
C VAL A 73 3.89 -6.38 -3.08
N PHE A 74 4.66 -5.55 -3.75
CA PHE A 74 4.50 -5.22 -5.16
C PHE A 74 5.55 -6.02 -5.94
N GLY A 75 5.24 -7.27 -6.23
CA GLY A 75 6.09 -8.08 -7.09
C GLY A 75 5.71 -9.54 -7.16
N ASN A 76 6.71 -10.38 -6.87
CA ASN A 76 6.57 -11.81 -7.09
C ASN A 76 5.93 -12.49 -5.86
N PRO A 77 4.79 -13.18 -5.99
CA PRO A 77 4.14 -13.85 -4.87
C PRO A 77 4.99 -14.96 -4.25
N TYR A 78 5.98 -15.51 -4.95
CA TYR A 78 6.90 -16.49 -4.35
C TYR A 78 7.80 -15.87 -3.27
N ALA A 79 7.98 -14.55 -3.27
CA ALA A 79 8.72 -13.84 -2.21
C ALA A 79 8.02 -13.90 -0.85
N LEU A 80 6.72 -14.20 -0.81
CA LEU A 80 5.93 -14.30 0.42
C LEU A 80 6.49 -15.32 1.42
N GLY A 81 7.21 -16.35 0.94
CA GLY A 81 7.84 -17.32 1.82
C GLY A 81 8.92 -16.75 2.75
N HIS A 82 9.42 -15.53 2.49
CA HIS A 82 10.33 -14.84 3.40
C HIS A 82 9.65 -14.14 4.58
N PHE A 83 8.31 -14.04 4.55
CA PHE A 83 7.52 -13.18 5.42
C PHE A 83 6.38 -13.93 6.15
N ASP A 84 6.47 -15.25 6.29
CA ASP A 84 5.45 -16.09 6.95
C ASP A 84 5.20 -15.68 8.41
N GLU A 85 6.18 -15.06 9.06
CA GLU A 85 6.11 -14.49 10.40
C GLU A 85 5.31 -13.19 10.48
N ILE A 86 5.10 -12.48 9.36
CA ILE A 86 4.40 -11.19 9.33
C ILE A 86 2.88 -11.43 9.33
N PRO A 87 2.14 -10.91 10.33
CA PRO A 87 0.71 -11.20 10.44
C PRO A 87 -0.16 -10.54 9.35
N TRP A 88 0.18 -9.30 8.99
CA TRP A 88 -0.58 -8.46 8.07
C TRP A 88 0.19 -8.29 6.78
N LEU A 89 -0.24 -9.00 5.74
CA LEU A 89 0.44 -9.04 4.46
C LEU A 89 -0.58 -8.90 3.33
N ILE A 90 -0.25 -8.06 2.35
CA ILE A 90 -1.01 -7.85 1.12
C ILE A 90 -0.07 -8.17 -0.05
N GLU A 91 -0.47 -9.09 -0.92
CA GLU A 91 0.17 -9.32 -2.21
C GLU A 91 -0.56 -8.48 -3.26
N ALA A 92 0.12 -7.47 -3.80
CA ALA A 92 -0.40 -6.53 -4.79
C ALA A 92 0.09 -6.83 -6.22
N TYR A 93 1.06 -7.75 -6.40
CA TYR A 93 1.63 -8.17 -7.68
C TYR A 93 2.35 -7.07 -8.47
N ASP A 94 1.62 -6.19 -9.15
CA ASP A 94 2.22 -5.19 -10.03
C ASP A 94 2.61 -3.94 -9.24
N GLU A 95 3.67 -3.26 -9.69
CA GLU A 95 4.19 -2.05 -9.02
C GLU A 95 3.77 -0.75 -9.71
N ASP A 96 2.79 -0.80 -10.62
CA ASP A 96 2.28 0.37 -11.31
C ASP A 96 1.52 1.32 -10.36
N GLU A 97 1.36 2.57 -10.80
CA GLU A 97 0.76 3.64 -10.00
C GLU A 97 -0.67 3.32 -9.58
N MET A 98 -1.48 2.78 -10.49
CA MET A 98 -2.87 2.41 -10.22
C MET A 98 -2.94 1.28 -9.18
N THR A 99 -2.08 0.27 -9.28
CA THR A 99 -2.01 -0.80 -8.27
C THR A 99 -1.60 -0.28 -6.89
N GLN A 100 -0.66 0.68 -6.82
CA GLN A 100 -0.29 1.33 -5.57
C GLN A 100 -1.43 2.15 -4.96
N GLU A 101 -2.19 2.86 -5.79
CA GLU A 101 -3.37 3.62 -5.37
C GLU A 101 -4.48 2.70 -4.83
N LEU A 102 -4.77 1.61 -5.54
CA LEU A 102 -5.75 0.62 -5.11
C LEU A 102 -5.34 -0.07 -3.80
N ALA A 103 -4.06 -0.43 -3.65
CA ALA A 103 -3.55 -1.01 -2.41
C ALA A 103 -3.71 -0.04 -1.23
N ALA A 104 -3.41 1.25 -1.42
CA ALA A 104 -3.63 2.29 -0.43
C ALA A 104 -5.12 2.43 -0.06
N GLN A 105 -5.99 2.48 -1.07
CA GLN A 105 -7.44 2.54 -0.91
C GLN A 105 -8.01 1.37 -0.10
N GLY A 106 -7.65 0.15 -0.50
CA GLY A 106 -8.07 -1.06 0.21
C GLY A 106 -7.57 -1.08 1.65
N LEU A 107 -6.32 -0.67 1.89
CA LEU A 107 -5.73 -0.60 3.24
C LEU A 107 -6.46 0.41 4.14
N PHE A 108 -6.97 1.51 3.57
CA PHE A 108 -7.79 2.49 4.29
C PHE A 108 -9.28 2.14 4.35
N GLY A 109 -9.71 1.06 3.70
CA GLY A 109 -11.06 0.51 3.78
C GLY A 109 -12.05 1.11 2.78
N ALA A 110 -11.57 1.66 1.65
CA ALA A 110 -12.42 2.09 0.54
C ALA A 110 -13.14 0.91 -0.12
N PHE A 111 -12.49 -0.25 -0.16
CA PHE A 111 -13.07 -1.52 -0.58
C PHE A 111 -12.49 -2.68 0.23
N GLY A 112 -13.19 -3.81 0.21
CA GLY A 112 -12.75 -5.04 0.87
C GLY A 112 -11.86 -5.90 -0.03
N PHE A 113 -10.79 -6.47 0.51
CA PHE A 113 -9.97 -7.44 -0.19
C PHE A 113 -10.73 -8.76 -0.34
N ARG A 114 -10.72 -9.33 -1.56
CA ARG A 114 -11.31 -10.64 -1.89
C ARG A 114 -10.39 -11.51 -2.74
N GLY A 115 -9.14 -11.10 -2.90
CA GLY A 115 -8.15 -11.81 -3.69
C GLY A 115 -7.89 -13.21 -3.15
N ARG A 116 -7.44 -14.11 -4.03
CA ARG A 116 -6.97 -15.46 -3.69
C ARG A 116 -5.66 -15.72 -4.41
N LEU A 117 -4.70 -16.34 -3.73
CA LEU A 117 -3.42 -16.68 -4.30
C LEU A 117 -3.57 -17.77 -5.39
N PRO A 118 -3.09 -17.55 -6.62
CA PRO A 118 -3.09 -18.55 -7.68
C PRO A 118 -1.87 -19.48 -7.61
N VAL A 119 -1.02 -19.33 -6.59
CA VAL A 119 0.22 -20.10 -6.40
C VAL A 119 0.40 -20.49 -4.93
N THR A 120 1.25 -21.47 -4.67
CA THR A 120 1.73 -21.77 -3.30
C THR A 120 3.15 -21.23 -3.17
N ALA A 121 3.32 -20.19 -2.35
CA ALA A 121 4.62 -19.59 -2.05
C ALA A 121 5.27 -20.20 -0.80
N SER A 122 4.45 -20.61 0.18
CA SER A 122 4.94 -21.14 1.45
C SER A 122 3.90 -21.99 2.17
N SER A 123 4.25 -22.47 3.37
CA SER A 123 3.31 -23.20 4.23
C SER A 123 2.13 -22.35 4.68
N ARG A 124 2.31 -21.02 4.83
CA ARG A 124 1.29 -20.05 5.24
C ARG A 124 0.64 -19.34 4.07
N SER A 125 1.28 -19.31 2.90
CA SER A 125 0.79 -18.64 1.68
C SER A 125 0.59 -19.68 0.58
N ARG A 126 -0.57 -20.35 0.63
CA ARG A 126 -0.91 -21.48 -0.25
C ARG A 126 -1.84 -21.10 -1.39
N PHE A 127 -1.87 -21.94 -2.41
CA PHE A 127 -2.84 -21.85 -3.50
C PHE A 127 -4.28 -21.80 -2.96
N GLY A 128 -5.09 -20.90 -3.52
CA GLY A 128 -6.48 -20.69 -3.15
C GLY A 128 -6.68 -19.93 -1.84
N GLN A 129 -5.61 -19.52 -1.16
CA GLN A 129 -5.70 -18.79 0.10
C GLN A 129 -5.89 -17.30 -0.12
N GLY A 130 -6.72 -16.68 0.71
CA GLY A 130 -6.88 -15.24 0.81
C GLY A 130 -7.82 -14.93 1.96
N ILE A 131 -7.73 -13.70 2.47
CA ILE A 131 -8.56 -13.23 3.58
C ILE A 131 -9.56 -12.25 3.00
N ASP A 132 -10.84 -12.49 3.27
CA ASP A 132 -11.88 -11.52 2.96
C ASP A 132 -11.87 -10.42 4.03
N SER A 133 -11.69 -9.18 3.59
CA SER A 133 -11.86 -8.03 4.47
C SER A 133 -13.20 -7.34 4.19
N GLU A 134 -13.81 -6.82 5.24
CA GLU A 134 -15.04 -6.05 5.09
C GLU A 134 -14.75 -4.70 4.41
N ASN A 135 -15.72 -4.22 3.64
CA ASN A 135 -15.72 -2.84 3.20
C ASN A 135 -16.18 -1.98 4.38
N LEU A 136 -15.35 -1.03 4.81
CA LEU A 136 -15.70 -0.10 5.90
C LEU A 136 -16.55 1.08 5.42
N PHE A 137 -17.00 1.06 4.15
CA PHE A 137 -17.78 2.11 3.49
C PHE A 137 -17.15 3.50 3.60
N ARG A 138 -15.82 3.56 3.65
CA ARG A 138 -15.10 4.83 3.60
C ARG A 138 -15.06 5.31 2.16
N LEU A 139 -15.14 6.64 1.97
CA LEU A 139 -15.04 7.24 0.64
C LEU A 139 -13.68 6.84 0.03
N GLY A 140 -13.75 6.08 -1.06
CA GLY A 140 -12.61 5.80 -1.95
C GLY A 140 -12.50 6.88 -3.02
N TYR A 141 -11.36 6.92 -3.69
CA TYR A 141 -11.16 7.77 -4.86
C TYR A 141 -11.26 6.88 -6.10
N GLY A 142 -12.14 7.22 -7.01
CA GLY A 142 -12.39 6.43 -8.19
C GLY A 142 -12.64 7.32 -9.39
N LEU A 143 -12.60 6.71 -10.57
CA LEU A 143 -13.02 7.41 -11.77
C LEU A 143 -14.55 7.61 -11.72
N PRO A 144 -15.07 8.78 -12.13
CA PRO A 144 -16.51 9.01 -12.23
C PRO A 144 -17.27 7.90 -12.94
N GLU A 145 -16.65 7.32 -13.96
CA GLU A 145 -17.20 6.26 -14.80
C GLU A 145 -17.45 4.96 -14.00
N GLU A 146 -16.68 4.68 -12.96
CA GLU A 146 -16.82 3.48 -12.11
C GLU A 146 -18.15 3.44 -11.35
N VAL A 147 -18.73 4.61 -11.13
CA VAL A 147 -20.05 4.79 -10.50
C VAL A 147 -21.12 5.25 -11.50
N GLY A 148 -20.83 5.17 -12.80
CA GLY A 148 -21.75 5.54 -13.88
C GLY A 148 -21.89 7.04 -14.12
N MET A 149 -20.99 7.86 -13.57
CA MET A 149 -20.93 9.30 -13.85
C MET A 149 -20.01 9.58 -15.05
N ARG A 150 -20.19 10.75 -15.66
CA ARG A 150 -19.37 11.20 -16.79
C ARG A 150 -18.38 12.25 -16.30
N SER A 151 -17.08 12.01 -16.46
CA SER A 151 -16.02 12.96 -16.07
C SER A 151 -16.21 14.34 -16.70
N GLU A 152 -16.70 14.42 -17.94
CA GLU A 152 -16.91 15.69 -18.63
C GLU A 152 -17.97 16.57 -17.93
N VAL A 153 -19.00 15.95 -17.35
CA VAL A 153 -20.08 16.66 -16.66
C VAL A 153 -19.60 17.13 -15.29
N LEU A 154 -18.84 16.29 -14.58
CA LEU A 154 -18.25 16.68 -13.30
C LEU A 154 -17.24 17.81 -13.46
N ALA A 155 -16.41 17.79 -14.50
CA ALA A 155 -15.46 18.88 -14.78
C ALA A 155 -16.17 20.24 -15.02
N GLN A 156 -17.36 20.23 -15.64
CA GLN A 156 -18.17 21.44 -15.79
C GLN A 156 -18.74 21.93 -14.45
N ILE A 157 -19.17 21.00 -13.59
CA ILE A 157 -19.63 21.33 -12.24
C ILE A 157 -18.50 21.91 -11.41
N ASP A 158 -17.31 21.31 -11.45
CA ASP A 158 -16.12 21.82 -10.77
C ASP A 158 -15.76 23.23 -11.24
N THR A 159 -15.88 23.49 -12.54
CA THR A 159 -15.67 24.84 -13.08
C THR A 159 -16.66 25.85 -12.50
N ILE A 160 -17.93 25.50 -12.39
CA ILE A 160 -18.97 26.38 -11.81
C ILE A 160 -18.75 26.58 -10.31
N ALA A 161 -18.41 25.50 -9.59
CA ALA A 161 -18.10 25.55 -8.16
C ALA A 161 -16.88 26.44 -7.89
N GLN A 162 -15.82 26.29 -8.68
CA GLN A 162 -14.62 27.13 -8.58
C GLN A 162 -14.95 28.60 -8.83
N HIS A 163 -15.78 28.89 -9.85
CA HIS A 163 -16.21 30.25 -10.13
C HIS A 163 -17.08 30.84 -9.00
N ALA A 164 -17.86 30.01 -8.30
CA ALA A 164 -18.65 30.41 -7.12
C ALA A 164 -17.78 30.66 -5.87
N ILE A 165 -16.68 29.91 -5.72
CA ILE A 165 -15.67 30.12 -4.68
C ILE A 165 -14.90 31.41 -4.95
N ASP A 166 -14.39 31.58 -6.17
CA ASP A 166 -13.61 32.75 -6.60
C ASP A 166 -14.44 34.04 -6.50
N SER A 167 -15.75 33.95 -6.80
CA SER A 167 -16.69 35.06 -6.62
C SER A 167 -17.17 35.25 -5.17
N SER A 168 -16.66 34.45 -4.23
CA SER A 168 -17.05 34.46 -2.81
C SER A 168 -18.55 34.23 -2.58
N ALA A 169 -19.26 33.64 -3.55
CA ALA A 169 -20.67 33.29 -3.45
C ALA A 169 -20.87 32.04 -2.56
N THR A 170 -19.89 31.14 -2.54
CA THR A 170 -19.90 29.91 -1.72
C THR A 170 -18.52 29.65 -1.07
N PRO A 171 -18.10 30.46 -0.08
CA PRO A 171 -16.76 30.35 0.52
C PRO A 171 -16.54 29.08 1.37
N GLY A 172 -17.59 28.27 1.59
CA GLY A 172 -17.52 26.99 2.29
C GLY A 172 -17.33 25.77 1.40
N CYS A 173 -17.37 25.93 0.07
CA CYS A 173 -16.91 24.91 -0.86
C CYS A 173 -15.39 25.07 -0.95
N ALA A 174 -14.62 24.20 -0.32
CA ALA A 174 -13.16 24.19 -0.38
C ALA A 174 -12.64 22.77 -0.15
#